data_AF-A0A6A4UWM7-F1
#
_entry.id   AF-A0A6A4UWM7-F1
#
_cell.length_a   1.000
_cell.length_b   1.000
_cell.length_c   1.000
_cell.angle_alpha   90.00
_cell.angle_beta   90.00
_cell.angle_gamma   90.00
#
_symmetry.space_group_name_H-M   'P 1'
#
loop_
_entity.id
_entity.type
_entity.pdbx_description
1 polymer ?
#
loop_
_entity_poly.entity_id
_entity_poly.type
_entity_poly.pdbx_seq_one_letter_code
_entity_poly.pdbx_strand_id
1 'polypeptide(L)'
;MPQVEEKEVTLEWYRSNVQWTRDLGMTALKTLVTLNSGAFVVLLTFIGNTAAQSAFSVPLISLQTSMYCFLVGICSAFLVMAIAFVNNSMMSPFDSSKGLPDGVAMAIYVGVAGASLGGFVYGVFKIVSSVVLT
;
A
#
# COMPACT_ATOMS: atom_id res chain seq x y z
N MET A 1 37.98 -30.35 -2.96
CA MET A 1 36.81 -29.75 -3.64
C MET A 1 35.57 -29.60 -2.72
N PRO A 2 35.64 -28.99 -1.51
CA PRO A 2 34.43 -28.71 -0.70
C PRO A 2 33.97 -27.24 -0.70
N GLN A 3 34.78 -26.27 -1.13
CA GLN A 3 34.44 -24.84 -0.97
C GLN A 3 33.49 -24.28 -2.05
N VAL A 4 33.23 -25.03 -3.12
CA VAL A 4 32.34 -24.57 -4.22
C VAL A 4 30.87 -24.83 -3.84
N GLU A 5 30.55 -25.99 -3.26
CA GLU A 5 29.19 -26.33 -2.82
C GLU A 5 28.66 -25.36 -1.74
N GLU A 6 29.46 -25.03 -0.72
CA GLU A 6 29.01 -24.19 0.39
C GLU A 6 28.68 -22.75 -0.04
N LYS A 7 29.42 -22.23 -1.02
CA LYS A 7 29.19 -20.89 -1.58
C LYS A 7 27.94 -20.85 -2.49
N GLU A 8 27.64 -21.94 -3.19
CA GLU A 8 26.44 -22.03 -4.03
C GLU A 8 25.17 -22.16 -3.18
N VAL A 9 25.18 -23.01 -2.14
CA VAL A 9 24.05 -23.18 -1.22
C VAL A 9 23.70 -21.86 -0.50
N THR A 10 24.70 -21.09 -0.08
CA THR A 10 24.48 -19.79 0.59
C THR A 10 23.92 -18.72 -0.36
N LEU A 11 24.33 -18.73 -1.64
CA LEU A 11 23.78 -17.84 -2.67
C LEU A 11 22.33 -18.17 -3.03
N GLU A 12 22.00 -19.46 -3.16
CA GLU A 12 20.61 -19.89 -3.40
C GLU A 12 19.69 -19.51 -2.25
N TRP A 13 20.13 -19.73 -1.00
CA TRP A 13 19.39 -19.33 0.18
C TRP A 13 19.15 -17.80 0.21
N TYR A 14 20.17 -17.01 -0.11
CA TYR A 14 20.04 -15.55 -0.17
C TYR A 14 19.05 -15.10 -1.26
N ARG A 15 19.14 -15.69 -2.46
CA ARG A 15 18.20 -15.38 -3.57
C ARG A 15 16.77 -15.75 -3.20
N SER A 16 16.55 -16.91 -2.57
CA SER A 16 15.23 -17.36 -2.13
C SER A 16 14.60 -16.38 -1.13
N ASN A 17 15.37 -15.94 -0.14
CA ASN A 17 14.88 -14.98 0.87
C ASN A 17 14.57 -13.60 0.28
N VAL A 18 15.40 -13.10 -0.64
CA VAL A 18 15.17 -11.82 -1.31
C VAL A 18 13.89 -11.88 -2.15
N GLN A 19 13.69 -12.98 -2.89
CA GLN A 19 12.48 -13.18 -3.69
C GLN A 19 11.23 -13.26 -2.80
N TRP A 20 11.29 -14.03 -1.72
CA TRP A 20 10.17 -14.16 -0.78
C TRP A 20 9.78 -12.81 -0.15
N THR A 21 10.77 -12.03 0.27
CA THR A 21 10.55 -10.69 0.84
C THR A 21 9.89 -9.75 -0.19
N ARG A 22 10.33 -9.80 -1.45
CA ARG A 22 9.76 -8.99 -2.53
C ARG A 22 8.31 -9.36 -2.83
N ASP A 23 8.01 -10.66 -2.85
CA ASP A 23 6.66 -11.15 -3.11
C ASP A 23 5.70 -10.79 -1.96
N LEU A 24 6.18 -10.86 -0.72
CA LEU A 24 5.42 -10.42 0.45
C LEU A 24 5.17 -8.92 0.45
N GLY A 25 6.18 -8.10 0.12
CA GLY A 25 6.02 -6.65 -0.03
C GLY A 25 5.04 -6.26 -1.13
N MET A 26 5.10 -6.92 -2.29
CA MET A 26 4.16 -6.69 -3.38
C MET A 26 2.73 -7.13 -3.00
N THR A 27 2.60 -8.22 -2.26
CA THR A 27 1.30 -8.67 -1.73
C THR A 27 0.72 -7.64 -0.77
N ALA A 28 1.51 -7.12 0.17
CA ALA A 28 1.07 -6.09 1.11
C ALA A 28 0.60 -4.80 0.39
N LEU A 29 1.33 -4.34 -0.62
CA LEU A 29 0.93 -3.17 -1.42
C LEU A 29 -0.38 -3.41 -2.18
N LYS A 30 -0.55 -4.59 -2.79
CA LYS A 30 -1.80 -4.96 -3.44
C LYS A 30 -2.96 -5.00 -2.45
N THR A 31 -2.76 -5.56 -1.26
CA THR A 31 -3.76 -5.57 -0.20
C THR A 31 -4.13 -4.14 0.23
N LEU A 32 -3.17 -3.23 0.37
CA LEU A 32 -3.46 -1.82 0.68
C LEU A 32 -4.31 -1.16 -0.41
N VAL A 33 -4.01 -1.41 -1.68
CA VAL A 33 -4.83 -0.91 -2.80
C VAL A 33 -6.24 -1.51 -2.72
N THR A 34 -6.37 -2.83 -2.55
CA THR A 34 -7.68 -3.51 -2.43
C THR A 34 -8.50 -3.00 -1.25
N LEU A 35 -7.89 -2.79 -0.08
CA LEU A 35 -8.58 -2.26 1.10
C LEU A 35 -9.09 -0.84 0.88
N ASN A 36 -8.23 0.08 0.41
CA ASN A 36 -8.62 1.47 0.19
C ASN A 36 -9.67 1.57 -0.93
N SER A 37 -9.49 0.86 -2.04
CA SER A 37 -10.46 0.85 -3.15
C SER A 37 -11.79 0.22 -2.76
N GLY A 38 -11.77 -0.90 -2.02
CA GLY A 38 -12.99 -1.54 -1.51
C GLY A 38 -13.77 -0.61 -0.59
N ALA A 39 -13.10 0.04 0.36
CA ALA A 39 -13.74 1.01 1.25
C ALA A 39 -14.31 2.22 0.49
N PHE A 40 -13.59 2.71 -0.52
CA PHE A 40 -14.07 3.80 -1.38
C PHE A 40 -15.33 3.42 -2.17
N VAL A 41 -15.37 2.22 -2.74
CA VAL A 41 -16.57 1.72 -3.46
C VAL A 41 -17.74 1.54 -2.51
N VAL A 42 -17.52 0.96 -1.33
CA VAL A 42 -18.57 0.80 -0.30
C VAL A 42 -19.18 2.15 0.08
N LEU A 43 -18.35 3.20 0.24
CA LEU A 43 -18.85 4.54 0.51
C LEU A 43 -19.68 5.10 -0.64
N LEU A 44 -19.22 4.95 -1.89
CA LEU A 44 -20.00 5.38 -3.06
C LEU A 44 -21.35 4.67 -3.14
N THR A 45 -21.36 3.36 -2.88
CA THR A 45 -22.61 2.58 -2.81
C THR A 45 -23.50 3.07 -1.68
N PHE A 46 -22.95 3.37 -0.50
CA PHE A 46 -23.71 3.93 0.61
C PHE A 46 -24.34 5.28 0.23
N ILE A 47 -23.58 6.21 -0.36
CA ILE A 47 -24.11 7.50 -0.84
C ILE A 47 -25.26 7.29 -1.82
N GLY A 48 -25.09 6.38 -2.80
CA GLY A 48 -26.12 6.06 -3.77
C GLY A 48 -27.40 5.51 -3.13
N ASN A 49 -27.27 4.67 -2.09
CA ASN A 49 -28.41 4.06 -1.40
C ASN A 49 -29.07 4.99 -0.36
N THR A 50 -28.32 5.88 0.29
CA THR A 50 -28.88 6.87 1.23
C THR A 50 -29.89 7.80 0.59
N ALA A 51 -29.86 7.96 -0.74
CA ALA A 51 -30.87 8.71 -1.47
C ALA A 51 -32.26 8.05 -1.45
N ALA A 52 -32.37 6.75 -1.15
CA ALA A 52 -33.62 6.01 -1.20
C ALA A 52 -34.33 5.88 0.16
N GLN A 53 -33.59 5.62 1.26
CA GLN A 53 -34.02 5.65 2.67
C GLN A 53 -32.90 5.02 3.52
N SER A 54 -32.39 5.71 4.55
CA SER A 54 -31.37 5.17 5.47
C SER A 54 -31.77 5.38 6.92
N ALA A 55 -31.60 4.36 7.76
CA ALA A 55 -31.78 4.44 9.21
C ALA A 55 -30.61 5.14 9.93
N PHE A 56 -29.53 5.40 9.20
CA PHE A 56 -28.34 6.07 9.71
C PHE A 56 -28.06 7.34 8.90
N SER A 57 -27.71 8.42 9.58
CA SER A 57 -27.25 9.65 8.96
C SER A 57 -25.76 9.84 9.22
N VAL A 58 -25.00 10.09 8.16
CA VAL A 58 -23.58 10.41 8.21
C VAL A 58 -23.41 11.81 7.64
N PRO A 59 -22.77 12.76 8.35
CA PRO A 59 -22.49 14.08 7.82
C PRO A 59 -21.70 14.00 6.50
N LEU A 60 -22.17 14.74 5.49
CA LEU A 60 -21.57 14.76 4.15
C LEU A 60 -20.06 15.10 4.22
N ILE A 61 -19.67 15.99 5.14
CA ILE A 61 -18.29 16.41 5.33
C ILE A 61 -17.37 15.26 5.78
N SER A 62 -17.83 14.39 6.68
CA SER A 62 -17.08 13.23 7.16
C SER A 62 -16.92 12.20 6.04
N LEU A 63 -17.96 12.06 5.23
CA LEU A 63 -17.99 11.17 4.07
C LEU A 63 -16.98 11.62 3.00
N GLN A 64 -17.02 12.92 2.62
CA GLN A 64 -16.06 13.52 1.69
C GLN A 64 -14.61 13.39 2.18
N THR A 65 -14.35 13.74 3.44
CA THR A 65 -13.00 13.64 4.02
C THR A 65 -12.46 12.22 3.94
N SER A 66 -13.30 11.23 4.23
CA SER A 66 -12.89 9.83 4.23
C SER A 66 -12.68 9.29 2.82
N MET A 67 -13.51 9.72 1.85
CA MET A 67 -13.28 9.43 0.43
C MET A 67 -11.95 10.01 -0.06
N TYR A 68 -11.60 11.23 0.32
CA TYR A 68 -10.29 11.81 0.00
C TYR A 68 -9.15 11.03 0.65
N CYS A 69 -9.30 10.61 1.91
CA CYS A 69 -8.29 9.78 2.58
C CYS A 69 -8.06 8.44 1.88
N PHE A 70 -9.12 7.75 1.46
CA PHE A 70 -9.01 6.51 0.70
C PHE A 70 -8.39 6.72 -0.68
N LEU A 71 -8.77 7.80 -1.39
CA LEU A 71 -8.19 8.13 -2.69
C LEU A 71 -6.68 8.42 -2.58
N VAL A 72 -6.27 9.22 -1.58
CA VAL A 72 -4.85 9.46 -1.28
C VAL A 72 -4.14 8.16 -0.89
N GLY A 73 -4.80 7.28 -0.14
CA GLY A 73 -4.30 5.94 0.19
C GLY A 73 -4.03 5.08 -1.05
N ILE A 74 -4.94 5.09 -2.03
CA ILE A 74 -4.76 4.39 -3.31
C ILE A 74 -3.58 4.99 -4.08
N CYS A 75 -3.58 6.32 -4.27
CA CYS A 75 -2.54 7.01 -5.03
C CYS A 75 -1.15 6.81 -4.44
N SER A 76 -1.02 6.86 -3.12
CA SER A 76 0.26 6.63 -2.42
C SER A 76 0.75 5.19 -2.58
N ALA A 77 -0.14 4.18 -2.45
CA ALA A 77 0.23 2.79 -2.69
C ALA A 77 0.67 2.55 -4.15
N PHE A 78 -0.02 3.15 -5.12
CA PHE A 78 0.40 3.12 -6.53
C PHE A 78 1.75 3.79 -6.75
N LEU A 79 2.00 4.92 -6.10
CA LEU A 79 3.25 5.65 -6.20
C LEU A 79 4.42 4.83 -5.64
N VAL A 80 4.24 4.10 -4.54
CA VAL A 80 5.25 3.16 -4.03
C VAL A 80 5.55 2.06 -5.05
N MET A 81 4.52 1.44 -5.63
CA MET A 81 4.71 0.40 -6.65
C MET A 81 5.47 0.94 -7.86
N ALA A 82 5.16 2.17 -8.30
CA ALA A 82 5.83 2.83 -9.41
C ALA A 82 7.31 3.10 -9.11
N ILE A 83 7.64 3.67 -7.93
CA ILE A 83 9.03 3.93 -7.54
C ILE A 83 9.79 2.61 -7.38
N ALA A 84 9.18 1.58 -6.79
CA ALA A 84 9.79 0.26 -6.67
C ALA A 84 10.10 -0.36 -8.03
N PHE A 85 9.18 -0.23 -9.00
CA PHE A 85 9.37 -0.71 -10.36
C PHE A 85 10.50 0.02 -11.09
N VAL A 86 10.54 1.35 -11.01
CA VAL A 86 11.59 2.16 -11.65
C VAL A 86 12.95 1.88 -11.02
N ASN A 87 13.04 1.86 -9.68
CA ASN A 87 14.29 1.58 -8.98
C ASN A 87 14.85 0.18 -9.35
N ASN A 88 13.98 -0.83 -9.39
CA ASN A 88 14.37 -2.18 -9.78
C ASN A 88 14.75 -2.29 -11.27
N SER A 89 14.20 -1.43 -12.13
CA SER A 89 14.54 -1.38 -13.56
C SER A 89 15.87 -0.66 -13.83
N MET A 90 16.31 0.21 -12.92
CA MET A 90 17.58 0.94 -13.02
C MET A 90 18.76 0.17 -12.42
N MET A 91 18.51 -0.80 -11.53
CA MET A 91 19.54 -1.70 -11.02
C MET A 91 19.97 -2.71 -12.10
N SER A 92 21.14 -2.48 -12.68
CA SER A 92 21.82 -3.48 -13.51
C SER A 92 22.54 -4.49 -12.62
N PRO A 93 22.52 -5.80 -12.93
CA PRO A 93 23.28 -6.81 -12.19
C PRO A 93 24.80 -6.59 -12.20
N PHE A 94 25.31 -5.69 -13.06
CA PHE A 94 26.73 -5.38 -13.20
C PHE A 94 27.11 -3.97 -12.72
N ASP A 95 26.15 -3.08 -12.47
CA ASP A 95 26.41 -1.70 -12.07
C ASP A 95 25.35 -1.25 -11.07
N SER A 96 25.66 -1.44 -9.79
CA SER A 96 24.78 -1.08 -8.67
C SER A 96 24.78 0.43 -8.35
N SER A 97 25.51 1.25 -9.12
CA SER A 97 25.66 2.68 -8.82
C SER A 97 24.52 3.58 -9.34
N LYS A 98 23.63 3.04 -10.20
CA LYS A 98 22.60 3.82 -10.91
C LYS A 98 21.21 3.81 -10.24
N GLY A 99 21.08 3.24 -9.05
CA GLY A 99 19.84 3.17 -8.27
C GLY A 99 19.80 4.12 -7.08
N LEU A 100 18.62 4.21 -6.43
CA LEU A 100 18.54 4.84 -5.11
C LEU A 100 19.30 3.98 -4.09
N PRO A 101 20.04 4.60 -3.14
CA PRO A 101 20.65 3.84 -2.06
C PRO A 101 19.58 3.14 -1.23
N ASP A 102 19.79 1.85 -0.94
CA ASP A 102 18.79 0.95 -0.35
C ASP A 102 18.12 1.51 0.91
N GLY A 103 18.88 2.17 1.78
CA GLY A 103 18.35 2.78 3.00
C GLY A 103 17.32 3.88 2.72
N VAL A 104 17.56 4.70 1.68
CA VAL A 104 16.65 5.78 1.29
C VAL A 104 15.43 5.20 0.57
N ALA A 105 15.64 4.24 -0.34
CA ALA A 105 14.54 3.58 -1.04
C ALA A 105 13.58 2.89 -0.05
N MET A 106 14.14 2.17 0.93
CA MET A 106 13.36 1.48 1.97
C MET A 106 12.59 2.47 2.84
N ALA A 107 13.22 3.57 3.27
CA ALA A 107 12.55 4.62 4.04
C ALA A 107 11.37 5.24 3.26
N ILE A 108 11.54 5.47 1.95
CA ILE A 108 10.47 5.97 1.08
C ILE A 108 9.34 4.94 0.98
N TYR A 109 9.64 3.67 0.72
CA TYR A 109 8.61 2.63 0.57
C TYR A 109 7.80 2.46 1.85
N VAL A 110 8.48 2.32 2.99
CA VAL A 110 7.82 2.17 4.30
C VAL A 110 7.06 3.43 4.68
N GLY A 111 7.65 4.61 4.49
CA GLY A 111 7.02 5.88 4.83
C GLY A 111 5.74 6.14 4.02
N VAL A 112 5.80 5.95 2.70
CA VAL A 112 4.64 6.19 1.83
C VAL A 112 3.58 5.10 1.97
N ALA A 113 3.97 3.83 2.13
CA ALA A 113 3.02 2.75 2.43
C ALA A 113 2.37 2.93 3.82
N GLY A 114 3.14 3.38 4.81
CA GLY A 114 2.64 3.73 6.14
C GLY A 114 1.65 4.89 6.09
N ALA A 115 1.90 5.92 5.26
CA ALA A 115 0.95 7.00 5.02
C ALA A 115 -0.34 6.49 4.37
N SER A 116 -0.26 5.54 3.43
CA SER A 116 -1.43 4.90 2.82
C SER A 116 -2.29 4.17 3.86
N LEU A 117 -1.66 3.35 4.71
CA LEU A 117 -2.33 2.64 5.78
C LEU A 117 -2.91 3.62 6.83
N GLY A 118 -2.16 4.66 7.20
CA GLY A 118 -2.62 5.69 8.12
C GLY A 118 -3.83 6.45 7.58
N GLY A 119 -3.83 6.78 6.29
CA GLY A 119 -4.96 7.39 5.59
C GLY A 119 -6.20 6.49 5.60
N PHE A 120 -6.02 5.18 5.37
CA PHE A 120 -7.09 4.20 5.49
C PHE A 120 -7.69 4.17 6.91
N VAL A 121 -6.85 3.98 7.93
CA VAL A 121 -7.29 3.89 9.32
C VAL A 121 -8.01 5.17 9.75
N TYR A 122 -7.45 6.33 9.39
CA TYR A 122 -8.07 7.62 9.71
C TYR A 122 -9.42 7.82 8.99
N GLY A 123 -9.52 7.45 7.71
CA GLY A 123 -10.76 7.51 6.96
C GLY A 123 -11.85 6.63 7.58
N VAL A 124 -11.53 5.38 7.90
CA VAL A 124 -12.45 4.47 8.59
C VAL A 124 -12.89 5.04 9.94
N PHE A 125 -11.93 5.50 10.75
CA PHE A 125 -12.22 6.08 12.06
C PHE A 125 -13.15 7.29 11.95
N LYS A 126 -12.92 8.19 10.99
CA LYS A 126 -13.75 9.37 10.76
C LYS A 126 -15.19 9.03 10.37
N ILE A 127 -15.41 8.01 9.54
CA ILE A 127 -16.77 7.56 9.21
C ILE A 127 -17.45 7.02 10.46
N VAL A 128 -16.81 6.06 11.12
CA VAL A 128 -17.39 5.34 12.28
C VAL A 128 -17.70 6.31 13.41
N SER A 129 -16.83 7.27 13.70
CA SER A 129 -17.06 8.28 14.74
C SER A 129 -18.16 9.28 14.41
N SER A 130 -18.59 9.37 13.15
CA SER A 130 -19.57 10.35 12.67
C SER A 130 -20.94 9.74 12.41
N VAL A 131 -21.13 8.44 12.64
CA VAL A 131 -22.43 7.78 12.46
C VAL A 131 -23.39 8.25 13.56
N VAL A 132 -24.54 8.77 13.15
CA VAL A 132 -25.63 9.16 14.06
C VAL A 132 -26.86 8.31 13.74
N LEU A 133 -27.50 7.74 14.77
CA LEU A 133 -28.81 7.11 14.62
C LEU A 133 -29.86 8.20 14.41
N THR A 134 -30.65 8.06 13.35
CA THR A 134 -31.79 8.91 13.01
C THR A 134 -33.10 8.25 13.36
#